data_AF-A0A7V1BU89-F1
#
_entry.id   AF-A0A7V1BU89-F1
#
_cell.length_a   1.000
_cell.length_b   1.000
_cell.length_c   1.000
_cell.angle_alpha   90.00
_cell.angle_beta   90.00
_cell.angle_gamma   90.00
#
_symmetry.space_group_name_H-M   'P 1'
#
loop_
_entity.id
_entity.type
_entity.pdbx_description
1 polymer ?
#
loop_
_entity_poly.entity_id
_entity_poly.type
_entity_poly.pdbx_seq_one_letter_code
_entity_poly.pdbx_strand_id
1 'polypeptide(L)'
;NIGGDLWNIRPLLERIGYRILSTYTGDASIHDIAKAPRAKLNVLMCHRSINYATQMFWEKYALPWLKVNYIGVAETARSLREMAEFFDDQTLTENTEKVIAAEMERITPALERYQERLDGKRIMLFVGGSRSHHFQHLSEELGMNVVMAGYEFAHRDDYEGRQVLADMKETAISRVVPDLHYERESGCEPPADLEQKKDELGGHLLDYEGMIAHMKKGALIVDDLNHFETEAIIRELQPDVFCSGIKDKYVVEKMGVPSRQLHSYDYSGPYTGFDGALIFAKDIDMAVSTPTIKYMKPPWRKKESGSDA
;
A
#
# COMPACT_ATOMS: atom_id res chain seq x y z
N ASN A 1 6.29 -7.32 -8.24
CA ASN A 1 6.47 -8.62 -7.55
C ASN A 1 7.67 -8.53 -6.61
N ILE A 2 7.67 -7.55 -5.70
CA ILE A 2 8.79 -7.38 -4.76
C ILE A 2 8.63 -8.44 -3.67
N GLY A 3 9.71 -9.16 -3.32
CA GLY A 3 9.65 -10.21 -2.29
C GLY A 3 8.61 -11.31 -2.56
N GLY A 4 8.16 -11.50 -3.80
CA GLY A 4 7.11 -12.48 -4.13
C GLY A 4 5.67 -12.00 -3.92
N ASP A 5 5.41 -10.70 -3.72
CA ASP A 5 4.05 -10.16 -3.48
C ASP A 5 2.98 -10.68 -4.46
N LEU A 6 3.27 -10.66 -5.77
CA LEU A 6 2.32 -11.16 -6.76
C LEU A 6 2.08 -12.66 -6.60
N TRP A 7 3.13 -13.43 -6.31
CA TRP A 7 3.01 -14.87 -6.10
C TRP A 7 2.24 -15.22 -4.84
N ASN A 8 2.13 -14.29 -3.89
CA ASN A 8 1.28 -14.47 -2.72
C ASN A 8 -0.21 -14.20 -3.01
N ILE A 9 -0.51 -13.27 -3.93
CA ILE A 9 -1.89 -12.91 -4.30
C ILE A 9 -2.47 -13.81 -5.39
N ARG A 10 -1.65 -14.22 -6.36
CA ARG A 10 -2.09 -15.05 -7.49
C ARG A 10 -2.86 -16.31 -7.06
N PRO A 11 -2.39 -17.12 -6.08
CA PRO A 11 -3.13 -18.30 -5.63
C PRO A 11 -4.49 -17.98 -5.02
N LEU A 12 -4.65 -16.82 -4.35
CA LEU A 12 -5.94 -16.38 -3.82
C LEU A 12 -6.92 -16.12 -4.96
N LEU A 13 -6.49 -15.36 -5.97
CA LEU A 13 -7.32 -15.05 -7.13
C LEU A 13 -7.69 -16.30 -7.93
N GLU A 14 -6.75 -17.22 -8.14
CA GLU A 14 -6.97 -18.47 -8.86
C GLU A 14 -7.92 -19.42 -8.10
N ARG A 15 -7.82 -19.50 -6.76
CA ARG A 15 -8.74 -20.26 -5.90
C ARG A 15 -10.17 -19.70 -5.93
N ILE A 16 -10.32 -18.39 -6.08
CA ILE A 16 -11.65 -17.76 -6.23
C ILE A 16 -12.27 -18.13 -7.58
N GLY A 17 -11.42 -18.26 -8.62
CA GLY A 17 -11.84 -18.62 -9.98
C GLY A 17 -11.45 -17.58 -11.04
N TYR A 18 -10.67 -16.56 -10.68
CA TYR A 18 -10.20 -15.57 -11.63
C TYR A 18 -9.11 -16.14 -12.53
N ARG A 19 -9.14 -15.72 -13.80
CA ARG A 19 -8.03 -15.94 -14.74
C ARG A 19 -7.24 -14.66 -14.92
N ILE A 20 -6.01 -14.64 -14.40
CA ILE A 20 -5.07 -13.53 -14.56
C ILE A 20 -4.48 -13.58 -15.97
N LEU A 21 -4.85 -12.62 -16.83
CA LEU A 21 -4.31 -12.55 -18.20
C LEU A 21 -2.91 -11.94 -18.27
N SER A 22 -2.62 -10.99 -17.38
CA SER A 22 -1.39 -10.21 -17.39
C SER A 22 -1.15 -9.55 -16.04
N THR A 23 0.11 -9.19 -15.78
CA THR A 23 0.53 -8.38 -14.64
C THR A 23 1.47 -7.28 -15.14
N TYR A 24 1.40 -6.10 -14.54
CA TYR A 24 2.18 -4.94 -14.95
C TYR A 24 3.14 -4.54 -13.82
N THR A 25 4.41 -4.91 -13.87
CA THR A 25 5.07 -5.87 -14.78
C THR A 25 5.72 -7.04 -14.03
N GLY A 26 5.41 -7.19 -12.73
CA GLY A 26 6.01 -8.22 -11.91
C GLY A 26 5.78 -9.61 -12.48
N ASP A 27 6.87 -10.32 -12.80
CA ASP A 27 6.88 -11.67 -13.36
C ASP A 27 6.07 -11.85 -14.67
N ALA A 28 5.90 -10.76 -15.43
CA ALA A 28 5.16 -10.81 -16.69
C ALA A 28 6.07 -11.11 -17.88
N SER A 29 5.59 -11.92 -18.83
CA SER A 29 6.19 -11.98 -20.16
C SER A 29 5.57 -10.93 -21.09
N ILE A 30 6.27 -10.60 -22.17
CA ILE A 30 5.70 -9.73 -23.21
C ILE A 30 4.44 -10.33 -23.85
N HIS A 31 4.32 -11.65 -23.86
CA HIS A 31 3.14 -12.34 -24.38
C HIS A 31 1.92 -12.13 -23.47
N ASP A 32 2.13 -12.01 -22.16
CA ASP A 32 1.06 -11.74 -21.21
C ASP A 32 0.61 -10.28 -21.33
N ILE A 33 1.57 -9.34 -21.43
CA ILE A 33 1.29 -7.92 -21.68
C ILE A 33 0.47 -7.73 -22.95
N ALA A 34 0.83 -8.40 -24.04
CA ALA A 34 0.11 -8.32 -25.32
C ALA A 34 -1.35 -8.83 -25.25
N LYS A 35 -1.69 -9.69 -24.27
CA LYS A 35 -3.06 -10.20 -24.05
C LYS A 35 -3.89 -9.30 -23.13
N ALA A 36 -3.28 -8.32 -22.46
CA ALA A 36 -3.96 -7.50 -21.45
C ALA A 36 -5.25 -6.80 -21.91
N PRO A 37 -5.36 -6.27 -23.16
CA PRO A 37 -6.62 -5.68 -23.64
C PRO A 37 -7.82 -6.64 -23.63
N ARG A 38 -7.60 -7.96 -23.54
CA ARG A 38 -8.66 -8.99 -23.52
C ARG A 38 -9.27 -9.19 -22.13
N ALA A 39 -8.76 -8.51 -21.11
CA ALA A 39 -9.29 -8.60 -19.75
C ALA A 39 -10.69 -7.99 -19.68
N LYS A 40 -11.36 -8.21 -18.54
CA LYS A 40 -12.68 -7.62 -18.23
C LYS A 40 -12.61 -6.56 -17.14
N LEU A 41 -11.54 -6.60 -16.34
CA LEU A 41 -11.25 -5.64 -15.29
C LEU A 41 -9.73 -5.53 -15.16
N ASN A 42 -9.22 -4.31 -15.03
CA ASN A 42 -7.89 -4.05 -14.49
C ASN A 42 -8.00 -3.85 -12.97
N VAL A 43 -7.09 -4.43 -12.19
CA VAL A 43 -7.01 -4.17 -10.74
C VAL A 43 -5.75 -3.35 -10.44
N LEU A 44 -5.96 -2.12 -9.98
CA LEU A 44 -4.93 -1.10 -9.83
C LEU A 44 -4.40 -1.08 -8.39
N MET A 45 -3.23 -1.69 -8.18
CA MET A 45 -2.50 -1.61 -6.91
C MET A 45 -1.82 -0.24 -6.75
N CYS A 46 -0.72 -0.01 -7.46
CA CYS A 46 0.07 1.22 -7.39
C CYS A 46 -0.47 2.25 -8.38
N HIS A 47 -1.21 3.25 -7.89
CA HIS A 47 -1.84 4.28 -8.73
C HIS A 47 -0.80 5.11 -9.50
N ARG A 48 0.11 5.79 -8.80
CA ARG A 48 1.11 6.71 -9.38
C ARG A 48 1.89 6.15 -10.58
N SER A 49 2.26 4.88 -10.54
CA SER A 49 3.14 4.30 -11.57
C SER A 49 2.41 3.85 -12.84
N ILE A 50 1.13 3.51 -12.75
CA ILE A 50 0.43 2.80 -13.84
C ILE A 50 -0.99 3.30 -14.11
N ASN A 51 -1.45 4.36 -13.42
CA ASN A 51 -2.74 4.99 -13.71
C ASN A 51 -2.85 5.46 -15.17
N TYR A 52 -1.74 5.84 -15.80
CA TYR A 52 -1.68 6.21 -17.21
C TYR A 52 -2.04 5.03 -18.11
N ALA A 53 -1.49 3.84 -17.85
CA ALA A 53 -1.80 2.67 -18.65
C ALA A 53 -3.26 2.24 -18.45
N THR A 54 -3.79 2.31 -17.22
CA THR A 54 -5.21 2.02 -16.98
C THR A 54 -6.13 3.05 -17.64
N GLN A 55 -5.73 4.33 -17.70
CA GLN A 55 -6.43 5.36 -18.45
C GLN A 55 -6.39 5.07 -19.96
N MET A 56 -5.24 4.67 -20.51
CA MET A 56 -5.13 4.25 -21.91
C MET A 56 -6.01 3.04 -22.23
N PHE A 57 -6.04 2.04 -21.35
CA PHE A 57 -6.93 0.88 -21.49
C PHE A 57 -8.40 1.31 -21.44
N TRP A 58 -8.73 2.25 -20.58
CA TRP A 58 -10.05 2.82 -20.48
C TRP A 58 -10.44 3.57 -21.76
N GLU A 59 -9.60 4.47 -22.27
CA GLU A 59 -9.85 5.29 -23.46
C GLU A 59 -9.95 4.45 -24.73
N LYS A 60 -9.03 3.50 -24.92
CA LYS A 60 -8.95 2.72 -26.16
C LYS A 60 -9.89 1.52 -26.16
N TYR A 61 -9.98 0.78 -25.06
CA TYR A 61 -10.61 -0.55 -25.01
C TYR A 61 -11.86 -0.64 -24.13
N ALA A 62 -12.27 0.46 -23.50
CA ALA A 62 -13.37 0.44 -22.52
C ALA A 62 -13.15 -0.53 -21.36
N LEU A 63 -11.88 -0.82 -21.04
CA LEU A 63 -11.53 -1.75 -19.99
C LEU A 63 -11.46 -1.00 -18.67
N PRO A 64 -12.44 -1.19 -17.76
CA PRO A 64 -12.46 -0.46 -16.50
C PRO A 64 -11.32 -0.91 -15.59
N TRP A 65 -11.04 -0.09 -14.58
CA TRP A 65 -10.07 -0.41 -13.55
C TRP A 65 -10.64 -0.16 -12.15
N LEU A 66 -10.36 -1.07 -11.23
CA LEU A 66 -10.75 -0.99 -9.82
C LEU A 66 -9.50 -0.72 -8.98
N LYS A 67 -9.52 0.31 -8.14
CA LYS A 67 -8.46 0.53 -7.14
C LYS A 67 -8.51 -0.58 -6.11
N VAL A 68 -7.40 -1.28 -5.92
CA VAL A 68 -7.28 -2.37 -4.93
C VAL A 68 -6.09 -2.11 -4.00
N ASN A 69 -6.12 -2.73 -2.84
CA ASN A 69 -4.99 -2.77 -1.91
C ASN A 69 -4.88 -4.17 -1.30
N TYR A 70 -3.86 -4.92 -1.69
CA TYR A 70 -3.57 -6.23 -1.11
C TYR A 70 -2.56 -6.17 0.05
N ILE A 71 -2.34 -5.01 0.68
CA ILE A 71 -1.51 -4.89 1.89
C ILE A 71 -2.44 -4.62 3.06
N GLY A 72 -2.46 -5.53 4.03
CA GLY A 72 -3.48 -5.54 5.08
C GLY A 72 -4.46 -6.69 4.90
N VAL A 73 -4.98 -7.20 6.01
CA VAL A 73 -5.95 -8.29 6.01
C VAL A 73 -7.32 -7.76 5.59
N ALA A 74 -7.75 -6.65 6.17
CA ALA A 74 -9.05 -6.07 5.85
C ALA A 74 -9.06 -5.52 4.43
N GLU A 75 -8.00 -4.82 4.02
CA GLU A 75 -7.86 -4.28 2.67
C GLU A 75 -7.78 -5.37 1.58
N THR A 76 -7.08 -6.48 1.87
CA THR A 76 -7.09 -7.64 0.97
C THR A 76 -8.50 -8.21 0.85
N ALA A 77 -9.20 -8.44 1.96
CA ALA A 77 -10.55 -8.96 1.95
C ALA A 77 -11.54 -8.02 1.22
N ARG A 78 -11.46 -6.70 1.46
CA ARG A 78 -12.25 -5.68 0.75
C ARG A 78 -12.01 -5.77 -0.75
N SER A 79 -10.75 -5.74 -1.16
CA SER A 79 -10.38 -5.77 -2.58
C SER A 79 -10.90 -7.03 -3.27
N LEU A 80 -10.85 -8.20 -2.61
CA LEU A 80 -11.40 -9.44 -3.16
C LEU A 80 -12.92 -9.40 -3.29
N ARG A 81 -13.63 -8.81 -2.31
CA ARG A 81 -15.09 -8.63 -2.33
C ARG A 81 -15.54 -7.68 -3.44
N GLU A 82 -14.91 -6.52 -3.54
CA GLU A 82 -15.19 -5.52 -4.58
C GLU A 82 -14.91 -6.09 -5.99
N MET A 83 -13.90 -6.94 -6.13
CA MET A 83 -13.69 -7.67 -7.38
C MET A 83 -14.86 -8.62 -7.68
N ALA A 84 -15.33 -9.38 -6.70
CA ALA A 84 -16.45 -10.32 -6.90
C ALA A 84 -17.75 -9.58 -7.23
N GLU A 85 -18.00 -8.47 -6.54
CA GLU A 85 -19.13 -7.57 -6.77
C GLU A 85 -19.09 -6.94 -8.17
N PHE A 86 -17.91 -6.52 -8.65
CA PHE A 86 -17.77 -6.03 -10.03
C PHE A 86 -18.21 -7.06 -11.08
N PHE A 87 -17.94 -8.36 -10.85
CA PHE A 87 -18.33 -9.42 -11.78
C PHE A 87 -19.77 -9.89 -11.60
N ASP A 88 -20.41 -9.57 -10.47
CA ASP A 88 -21.78 -9.96 -10.12
C ASP A 88 -22.07 -11.45 -10.41
N ASP A 89 -21.14 -12.32 -9.99
CA ASP A 89 -21.22 -13.76 -10.19
C ASP A 89 -21.31 -14.47 -8.83
N GLN A 90 -22.35 -15.28 -8.67
CA GLN A 90 -22.61 -16.00 -7.41
C GLN A 90 -21.47 -16.96 -7.05
N THR A 91 -20.85 -17.62 -8.03
CA THR A 91 -19.74 -18.56 -7.77
C THR A 91 -18.50 -17.81 -7.30
N LEU A 92 -18.15 -16.70 -7.95
CA LEU A 92 -17.04 -15.84 -7.52
C LEU A 92 -17.29 -15.26 -6.12
N THR A 93 -18.51 -14.84 -5.83
CA THR A 93 -18.90 -14.30 -4.52
C THR A 93 -18.75 -15.35 -3.42
N GLU A 94 -19.31 -16.55 -3.61
CA GLU A 94 -19.20 -17.64 -2.63
C GLU A 94 -17.76 -18.11 -2.44
N ASN A 95 -16.97 -18.21 -3.52
CA ASN A 95 -15.58 -18.61 -3.42
C ASN A 95 -14.71 -17.54 -2.75
N THR A 96 -15.03 -16.26 -2.96
CA THR A 96 -14.36 -15.13 -2.28
C THR A 96 -14.52 -15.26 -0.77
N GLU A 97 -15.74 -15.42 -0.27
CA GLU A 97 -15.96 -15.57 1.17
C GLU A 97 -15.34 -16.85 1.73
N LYS A 98 -15.37 -17.97 0.99
CA LYS A 98 -14.69 -19.22 1.41
C LYS A 98 -13.18 -19.03 1.55
N VAL A 99 -12.54 -18.35 0.59
CA VAL A 99 -11.09 -18.08 0.64
C VAL A 99 -10.78 -17.14 1.79
N ILE A 100 -11.52 -16.03 1.95
CA ILE A 100 -11.32 -15.09 3.04
C ILE A 100 -11.47 -15.80 4.39
N ALA A 101 -12.54 -16.56 4.61
CA ALA A 101 -12.79 -17.26 5.88
C ALA A 101 -11.65 -18.24 6.22
N ALA A 102 -11.21 -19.05 5.24
CA ALA A 102 -10.14 -20.01 5.44
C ALA A 102 -8.79 -19.35 5.77
N GLU A 103 -8.47 -18.23 5.11
CA GLU A 103 -7.23 -17.50 5.40
C GLU A 103 -7.31 -16.80 6.77
N MET A 104 -8.44 -16.17 7.09
CA MET A 104 -8.66 -15.52 8.38
C MET A 104 -8.52 -16.51 9.53
N GLU A 105 -9.18 -17.66 9.48
CA GLU A 105 -9.07 -18.71 10.49
C GLU A 105 -7.62 -19.13 10.74
N ARG A 106 -6.83 -19.24 9.68
CA ARG A 106 -5.42 -19.64 9.75
C ARG A 106 -4.52 -18.57 10.37
N ILE A 107 -4.71 -17.30 10.03
CA ILE A 107 -3.78 -16.23 10.43
C ILE A 107 -4.14 -15.54 11.75
N THR A 108 -5.42 -15.53 12.14
CA THR A 108 -5.93 -14.69 13.24
C THR A 108 -5.18 -14.92 14.55
N PRO A 109 -4.95 -16.17 15.03
CA PRO A 109 -4.26 -16.38 16.31
C PRO A 109 -2.82 -15.85 16.34
N ALA A 110 -2.12 -15.89 15.20
CA ALA A 110 -0.77 -15.37 15.09
C ALA A 110 -0.76 -13.84 14.98
N LEU A 111 -1.74 -13.26 14.27
CA LEU A 111 -1.87 -11.82 14.08
C LEU A 111 -2.22 -11.12 15.40
N GLU A 112 -3.15 -11.67 16.17
CA GLU A 112 -3.57 -11.14 17.49
C GLU A 112 -2.37 -11.01 18.45
N ARG A 113 -1.46 -12.00 18.46
CA ARG A 113 -0.24 -11.94 19.25
C ARG A 113 0.66 -10.76 18.87
N TYR A 114 0.71 -10.40 17.59
CA TYR A 114 1.49 -9.24 17.14
C TYR A 114 0.74 -7.92 17.41
N GLN A 115 -0.58 -7.90 17.26
CA GLN A 115 -1.42 -6.76 17.65
C GLN A 115 -1.16 -6.37 19.11
N GLU A 116 -1.19 -7.31 20.06
CA GLU A 116 -0.90 -7.03 21.47
C GLU A 116 0.47 -6.38 21.72
N ARG A 117 1.47 -6.69 20.88
CA ARG A 117 2.86 -6.21 21.02
C ARG A 117 3.07 -4.86 20.34
N LEU A 118 2.32 -4.60 19.28
CA LEU A 118 2.41 -3.41 18.44
C LEU A 118 1.37 -2.35 18.81
N ASP A 119 0.37 -2.69 19.63
CA ASP A 119 -0.67 -1.77 20.05
C ASP A 119 -0.10 -0.47 20.65
N GLY A 120 -0.67 0.64 20.21
CA GLY A 120 -0.29 2.00 20.59
C GLY A 120 1.04 2.49 20.02
N LYS A 121 1.85 1.65 19.36
CA LYS A 121 3.16 2.06 18.82
C LYS A 121 3.01 3.10 17.72
N ARG A 122 3.86 4.10 17.72
CA ARG A 122 3.86 5.22 16.79
C ARG A 122 4.73 4.88 15.58
N ILE A 123 4.15 4.91 14.38
CA ILE A 123 4.85 4.61 13.13
C ILE A 123 4.88 5.82 12.20
N MET A 124 6.02 6.04 11.56
CA MET A 124 6.17 6.98 10.45
C MET A 124 6.34 6.20 9.13
N LEU A 125 5.73 6.67 8.05
CA LEU A 125 5.74 6.01 6.73
C LEU A 125 6.21 6.99 5.64
N PHE A 126 7.40 6.78 5.06
CA PHE A 126 7.89 7.63 3.97
C PHE A 126 8.49 6.79 2.84
N VAL A 127 7.78 6.67 1.72
CA VAL A 127 8.08 5.75 0.62
C VAL A 127 7.80 6.45 -0.72
N GLY A 128 8.17 5.85 -1.86
CA GLY A 128 8.08 6.47 -3.19
C GLY A 128 6.78 7.20 -3.54
N GLY A 129 5.69 6.48 -3.85
CA GLY A 129 4.45 7.12 -4.32
C GLY A 129 3.19 6.27 -4.23
N SER A 130 3.16 5.28 -3.33
CA SER A 130 1.97 4.41 -3.15
C SER A 130 1.97 3.67 -1.82
N ARG A 131 3.13 3.15 -1.41
CA ARG A 131 3.23 2.25 -0.26
C ARG A 131 2.98 2.93 1.09
N SER A 132 3.25 4.22 1.22
CA SER A 132 2.94 4.95 2.46
C SER A 132 1.45 4.87 2.81
N HIS A 133 0.56 4.99 1.81
CA HIS A 133 -0.86 4.75 2.01
C HIS A 133 -1.20 3.27 2.18
N HIS A 134 -0.68 2.37 1.34
CA HIS A 134 -1.05 0.95 1.42
C HIS A 134 -0.69 0.31 2.77
N PHE A 135 0.46 0.68 3.36
CA PHE A 135 0.87 0.18 4.67
C PHE A 135 0.18 0.92 5.84
N GLN A 136 -0.53 2.02 5.59
CA GLN A 136 -1.25 2.75 6.63
C GLN A 136 -2.31 1.85 7.26
N HIS A 137 -3.18 1.25 6.45
CA HIS A 137 -4.26 0.37 6.89
C HIS A 137 -3.72 -0.82 7.69
N LEU A 138 -2.74 -1.55 7.16
CA LEU A 138 -2.13 -2.68 7.87
C LEU A 138 -1.48 -2.26 9.20
N SER A 139 -0.86 -1.07 9.25
CA SER A 139 -0.27 -0.58 10.51
C SER A 139 -1.37 -0.30 11.54
N GLU A 140 -2.48 0.30 11.12
CA GLU A 140 -3.63 0.57 12.00
C GLU A 140 -4.38 -0.70 12.40
N GLU A 141 -4.50 -1.69 11.51
CA GLU A 141 -5.00 -3.04 11.81
C GLU A 141 -4.17 -3.70 12.91
N LEU A 142 -2.87 -3.41 12.99
CA LEU A 142 -1.96 -3.89 14.04
C LEU A 142 -2.00 -3.07 15.34
N GLY A 143 -2.94 -2.12 15.46
CA GLY A 143 -3.08 -1.24 16.63
C GLY A 143 -2.05 -0.10 16.67
N MET A 144 -1.27 0.10 15.60
CA MET A 144 -0.28 1.18 15.55
C MET A 144 -0.93 2.53 15.20
N ASN A 145 -0.28 3.60 15.64
CA ASN A 145 -0.65 4.96 15.34
C ASN A 145 0.25 5.51 14.24
N VAL A 146 -0.29 5.68 13.03
CA VAL A 146 0.42 6.34 11.94
C VAL A 146 0.47 7.84 12.23
N VAL A 147 1.63 8.32 12.68
CA VAL A 147 1.81 9.71 13.14
C VAL A 147 2.34 10.63 12.04
N MET A 148 2.96 10.05 11.01
CA MET A 148 3.37 10.76 9.82
C MET A 148 3.34 9.83 8.62
N ALA A 149 2.86 10.33 7.48
CA ALA A 149 2.98 9.66 6.20
C ALA A 149 3.40 10.64 5.10
N GLY A 150 4.15 10.16 4.11
CA GLY A 150 4.60 11.00 3.01
C GLY A 150 5.13 10.24 1.82
N TYR A 151 5.34 10.96 0.72
CA TYR A 151 5.83 10.42 -0.54
C TYR A 151 7.07 11.14 -1.04
N GLU A 152 7.93 10.41 -1.75
CA GLU A 152 9.09 10.99 -2.44
C GLU A 152 8.66 11.75 -3.71
N PHE A 153 7.68 11.22 -4.46
CA PHE A 153 7.35 11.72 -5.80
C PHE A 153 5.88 11.53 -6.20
N ALA A 154 4.99 11.26 -5.24
CA ALA A 154 3.58 11.16 -5.57
C ALA A 154 3.06 12.54 -6.03
N HIS A 155 1.96 12.53 -6.78
CA HIS A 155 1.33 13.79 -7.17
C HIS A 155 0.16 14.09 -6.23
N ARG A 156 -0.45 15.26 -6.38
CA ARG A 156 -1.61 15.67 -5.58
C ARG A 156 -2.76 14.66 -5.64
N ASP A 157 -3.01 14.01 -6.77
CA ASP A 157 -4.02 12.97 -6.92
C ASP A 157 -3.76 11.72 -6.05
N ASP A 158 -2.51 11.47 -5.63
CA ASP A 158 -2.21 10.38 -4.70
C ASP A 158 -2.38 10.75 -3.22
N TYR A 159 -2.28 12.05 -2.92
CA TYR A 159 -2.51 12.59 -1.59
C TYR A 159 -3.99 12.86 -1.38
N GLU A 160 -4.58 13.67 -2.25
CA GLU A 160 -5.90 14.27 -2.10
C GLU A 160 -6.99 13.47 -2.82
N GLY A 161 -6.63 12.59 -3.76
CA GLY A 161 -7.55 11.82 -4.58
C GLY A 161 -7.75 12.39 -5.98
N ARG A 162 -8.28 11.58 -6.91
CA ARG A 162 -8.38 11.95 -8.33
C ARG A 162 -9.38 13.07 -8.62
N GLN A 163 -10.25 13.43 -7.69
CA GLN A 163 -11.15 14.57 -7.84
C GLN A 163 -10.40 15.90 -8.04
N VAL A 164 -9.12 15.99 -7.64
CA VAL A 164 -8.32 17.21 -7.85
C VAL A 164 -7.66 17.30 -9.23
N LEU A 165 -7.78 16.27 -10.08
CA LEU A 165 -7.09 16.21 -11.38
C LEU A 165 -7.39 17.43 -12.26
N ALA A 166 -8.64 17.90 -12.29
CA ALA A 166 -9.05 19.06 -13.09
C ALA A 166 -8.40 20.38 -12.62
N ASP A 167 -8.03 20.46 -11.33
CA ASP A 167 -7.42 21.65 -10.72
C ASP A 167 -5.88 21.56 -10.67
N MET A 168 -5.29 20.47 -11.16
CA MET A 168 -3.83 20.31 -11.18
C MET A 168 -3.21 21.24 -12.22
N LYS A 169 -2.24 22.04 -11.76
CA LYS A 169 -1.52 22.97 -12.62
C LYS A 169 -0.32 22.28 -13.25
N GLU A 170 -0.25 22.33 -14.57
CA GLU A 170 0.95 21.94 -15.30
C GLU A 170 2.13 22.82 -14.91
N THR A 171 3.30 22.19 -14.80
CA THR A 171 4.57 22.86 -14.52
C THR A 171 5.45 22.86 -15.76
N ALA A 172 6.61 23.49 -15.70
CA ALA A 172 7.57 23.45 -16.80
C ALA A 172 8.03 22.01 -17.13
N ILE A 173 8.04 21.10 -16.15
CA ILE A 173 8.40 19.68 -16.34
C ILE A 173 7.27 18.91 -17.03
N SER A 174 6.00 19.29 -16.83
CA SER A 174 4.87 18.67 -17.53
C SER A 174 5.02 18.76 -19.06
N ARG A 175 5.66 19.83 -19.56
CA ARG A 175 5.84 20.07 -21.01
C ARG A 175 6.87 19.18 -21.69
N VAL A 176 7.71 18.46 -20.94
CA VAL A 176 8.69 17.53 -21.52
C VAL A 176 8.19 16.08 -21.55
N VAL A 177 7.05 15.80 -20.90
CA VAL A 177 6.42 14.48 -20.92
C VAL A 177 5.30 14.52 -21.97
N PRO A 178 5.31 13.63 -22.98
CA PRO A 178 4.25 13.60 -23.98
C PRO A 178 2.96 13.04 -23.36
N ASP A 179 1.87 13.79 -23.50
CA ASP A 179 0.52 13.29 -23.23
C ASP A 179 -0.01 12.54 -24.45
N LEU A 180 -0.34 11.27 -24.24
CA LEU A 180 -0.86 10.39 -25.26
C LEU A 180 -2.36 10.21 -25.08
N HIS A 181 -3.12 10.42 -26.15
CA HIS A 181 -4.56 10.17 -26.20
C HIS A 181 -4.86 9.09 -27.22
N TYR A 182 -5.86 8.26 -26.92
CA TYR A 182 -6.26 7.17 -27.78
C TYR A 182 -7.72 7.29 -28.19
N GLU A 183 -7.99 7.06 -29.47
CA GLU A 183 -9.36 6.91 -29.96
C GLU A 183 -9.90 5.54 -29.55
N ARG A 184 -11.21 5.50 -29.26
CA ARG A 184 -11.93 4.28 -28.91
C ARG A 184 -11.85 3.29 -30.06
N GLU A 185 -11.47 2.04 -29.76
CA GLU A 185 -11.49 0.97 -30.75
C GLU A 185 -12.93 0.53 -31.04
N SER A 186 -13.24 0.29 -32.32
CA SER A 186 -14.58 -0.09 -32.77
C SER A 186 -15.06 -1.35 -32.05
N GLY A 187 -16.25 -1.28 -31.43
CA GLY A 187 -16.86 -2.40 -30.70
C GLY A 187 -16.41 -2.53 -29.24
N CYS A 188 -15.56 -1.62 -28.75
CA CYS A 188 -15.24 -1.49 -27.33
C CYS A 188 -16.16 -0.46 -26.68
N GLU A 189 -17.23 -0.91 -26.04
CA GLU A 189 -18.15 -0.05 -25.30
C GLU A 189 -18.00 -0.26 -23.79
N PRO A 190 -18.17 0.80 -22.97
CA PRO A 190 -18.28 0.66 -21.53
C PRO A 190 -19.37 -0.35 -21.12
N PRO A 191 -19.23 -1.05 -19.98
CA PRO A 191 -20.32 -1.85 -19.43
C PRO A 191 -21.59 -1.02 -19.25
N ALA A 192 -22.74 -1.56 -19.63
CA ALA A 192 -24.02 -0.84 -19.58
C ALA A 192 -24.44 -0.47 -18.14
N ASP A 193 -23.95 -1.22 -17.16
CA ASP A 193 -24.17 -1.08 -15.72
C ASP A 193 -23.07 -0.27 -15.01
N LEU A 194 -22.19 0.41 -15.75
CA LEU A 194 -21.00 1.06 -15.17
C LEU A 194 -21.32 2.06 -14.06
N GLU A 195 -22.31 2.94 -14.25
CA GLU A 195 -22.63 3.97 -13.25
C GLU A 195 -23.22 3.35 -11.98
N GLN A 196 -24.08 2.34 -12.12
CA GLN A 196 -24.55 1.55 -10.97
C GLN A 196 -23.37 0.91 -10.23
N LYS A 197 -22.43 0.30 -10.95
CA LYS A 197 -21.25 -0.33 -10.35
C LYS A 197 -20.31 0.66 -9.65
N LYS A 198 -20.23 1.92 -10.11
CA LYS A 198 -19.46 2.96 -9.42
C LYS A 198 -20.06 3.28 -8.04
N ASP A 199 -21.39 3.35 -7.98
CA ASP A 199 -22.11 3.61 -6.73
C ASP A 199 -21.99 2.44 -5.74
N GLU A 200 -22.06 1.20 -6.25
CA GLU A 200 -21.96 -0.03 -5.44
C GLU A 200 -20.53 -0.26 -4.91
N LEU A 201 -19.50 -0.04 -5.72
CA LEU A 201 -18.10 -0.30 -5.39
C LEU A 201 -17.41 0.83 -4.62
N GLY A 202 -18.18 1.61 -3.84
CA GLY A 202 -17.65 2.54 -2.84
C GLY A 202 -16.72 3.63 -3.38
N GLY A 203 -16.82 4.00 -4.66
CA GLY A 203 -15.92 5.00 -5.26
C GLY A 203 -14.51 4.50 -5.58
N HIS A 204 -14.29 3.18 -5.69
CA HIS A 204 -13.00 2.61 -6.13
C HIS A 204 -12.96 2.22 -7.61
N LEU A 205 -14.12 2.15 -8.28
CA LEU A 205 -14.19 1.88 -9.71
C LEU A 205 -13.90 3.15 -10.51
N LEU A 206 -12.84 3.13 -11.31
CA LEU A 206 -12.33 4.27 -12.08
C LEU A 206 -11.90 5.49 -11.23
N ASP A 207 -11.72 5.29 -9.93
CA ASP A 207 -11.41 6.36 -8.99
C ASP A 207 -10.47 5.91 -7.86
N TYR A 208 -9.91 6.87 -7.12
CA TYR A 208 -8.97 6.69 -6.02
C TYR A 208 -9.00 7.94 -5.13
N GLU A 209 -9.34 7.76 -3.86
CA GLU A 209 -9.57 8.83 -2.88
C GLU A 209 -8.29 9.48 -2.30
N GLY A 210 -7.12 8.87 -2.55
CA GLY A 210 -5.84 9.37 -2.05
C GLY A 210 -5.56 9.02 -0.59
N MET A 211 -4.32 9.25 -0.16
CA MET A 211 -3.85 8.90 1.18
C MET A 211 -4.52 9.71 2.30
N ILE A 212 -4.80 10.99 2.06
CA ILE A 212 -5.27 11.93 3.09
C ILE A 212 -6.65 11.53 3.62
N ALA A 213 -7.50 10.94 2.78
CA ALA A 213 -8.83 10.46 3.17
C ALA A 213 -8.79 9.48 4.35
N HIS A 214 -7.68 8.74 4.50
CA HIS A 214 -7.50 7.75 5.56
C HIS A 214 -6.64 8.25 6.71
N MET A 215 -5.96 9.40 6.60
CA MET A 215 -5.06 9.90 7.64
C MET A 215 -5.84 10.37 8.87
N LYS A 216 -5.43 9.91 10.07
CA LYS A 216 -6.04 10.36 11.32
C LYS A 216 -5.77 11.85 11.58
N LYS A 217 -6.76 12.54 12.16
CA LYS A 217 -6.61 13.95 12.54
C LYS A 217 -5.38 14.15 13.45
N GLY A 218 -4.52 15.08 13.06
CA GLY A 218 -3.30 15.41 13.79
C GLY A 218 -2.06 14.63 13.35
N ALA A 219 -2.19 13.65 12.44
CA ALA A 219 -1.04 13.06 11.77
C ALA A 219 -0.42 14.05 10.77
N LEU A 220 0.91 13.99 10.63
CA LEU A 220 1.66 14.86 9.74
C LEU A 220 1.70 14.28 8.32
N ILE A 221 1.52 15.13 7.31
CA ILE A 221 1.71 14.76 5.91
C ILE A 221 2.92 15.53 5.39
N VAL A 222 3.85 14.84 4.74
CA VAL A 222 5.05 15.45 4.14
C VAL A 222 5.21 14.98 2.70
N ASP A 223 5.63 15.89 1.82
CA ASP A 223 6.01 15.61 0.43
C ASP A 223 7.50 15.91 0.28
N ASP A 224 8.21 15.07 -0.47
CA ASP A 224 9.66 15.16 -0.69
C ASP A 224 10.47 15.39 0.60
N LEU A 225 10.19 14.58 1.62
CA LEU A 225 10.82 14.67 2.94
C LEU A 225 12.34 14.63 2.80
N ASN A 226 12.99 15.71 3.23
CA ASN A 226 14.44 15.80 3.18
C ASN A 226 15.10 15.39 4.51
N HIS A 227 16.42 15.21 4.49
CA HIS A 227 17.19 14.73 5.65
C HIS A 227 17.05 15.63 6.89
N PHE A 228 17.01 16.95 6.73
CA PHE A 228 16.87 17.89 7.85
C PHE A 228 15.50 17.74 8.52
N GLU A 229 14.43 17.70 7.71
CA GLU A 229 13.07 17.48 8.20
C GLU A 229 12.93 16.12 8.86
N THR A 230 13.51 15.06 8.29
CA THR A 230 13.55 13.73 8.89
C THR A 230 14.10 13.78 10.31
N GLU A 231 15.26 14.40 10.53
CA GLU A 231 15.83 14.49 11.87
C GLU A 231 14.95 15.31 12.84
N ALA A 232 14.43 16.44 12.37
CA ALA A 232 13.59 17.31 13.17
C ALA A 232 12.27 16.64 13.59
N ILE A 233 11.60 15.98 12.64
CA ILE A 233 10.33 15.28 12.88
C ILE A 233 10.54 14.07 13.79
N ILE A 234 11.63 13.30 13.64
CA ILE A 234 11.92 12.19 14.55
C ILE A 234 12.12 12.71 15.98
N ARG A 235 12.83 13.83 16.16
CA ARG A 235 13.03 14.44 17.47
C ARG A 235 11.72 14.92 18.09
N GLU A 236 10.83 15.49 17.30
CA GLU A 236 9.54 16.01 17.79
C GLU A 236 8.51 14.91 18.03
N LEU A 237 8.31 14.02 17.06
CA LEU A 237 7.24 13.02 17.11
C LEU A 237 7.62 11.76 17.89
N GLN A 238 8.91 11.52 18.15
CA GLN A 238 9.45 10.36 18.88
C GLN A 238 8.76 9.04 18.46
N PRO A 239 8.87 8.63 17.18
CA PRO A 239 8.23 7.40 16.70
C PRO A 239 8.89 6.15 17.32
N ASP A 240 8.11 5.08 17.45
CA ASP A 240 8.61 3.76 17.85
C ASP A 240 9.27 3.02 16.68
N VAL A 241 8.90 3.35 15.44
CA VAL A 241 9.55 2.84 14.22
C VAL A 241 9.33 3.82 13.07
N PHE A 242 10.34 3.98 12.23
CA PHE A 242 10.23 4.75 10.99
C PHE A 242 10.51 3.86 9.77
N CYS A 243 9.48 3.69 8.95
CA CYS A 243 9.49 2.84 7.79
C CYS A 243 9.73 3.66 6.51
N SER A 244 10.89 3.46 5.87
CA SER A 244 11.29 4.24 4.69
C SER A 244 12.17 3.44 3.71
N GLY A 245 13.21 4.05 3.13
CA GLY A 245 14.16 3.44 2.20
C GLY A 245 15.54 3.20 2.81
N ILE A 246 16.44 2.64 1.99
CA ILE A 246 17.82 2.31 2.40
C ILE A 246 18.64 3.53 2.83
N LYS A 247 18.34 4.70 2.25
CA LYS A 247 19.07 5.95 2.49
C LYS A 247 18.82 6.47 3.91
N ASP A 248 17.57 6.36 4.37
CA ASP A 248 17.15 6.84 5.69
C ASP A 248 17.44 5.82 6.80
N LYS A 249 17.36 4.52 6.50
CA LYS A 249 17.44 3.42 7.47
C LYS A 249 18.53 3.61 8.52
N TYR A 250 19.78 3.77 8.08
CA TYR A 250 20.91 3.80 9.00
C TYR A 250 21.07 5.14 9.71
N VAL A 251 20.59 6.24 9.13
CA VAL A 251 20.53 7.54 9.83
C VAL A 251 19.59 7.42 11.02
N VAL A 252 18.39 6.90 10.78
CA VAL A 252 17.33 6.71 11.78
C VAL A 252 17.76 5.74 12.88
N GLU A 253 18.36 4.61 12.51
CA GLU A 253 18.89 3.64 13.48
C GLU A 253 20.03 4.25 14.33
N LYS A 254 20.86 5.14 13.77
CA LYS A 254 21.87 5.89 14.54
C LYS A 254 21.28 6.92 15.49
N MET A 255 20.08 7.43 15.21
CA MET A 255 19.31 8.25 16.14
C MET A 255 18.65 7.42 17.26
N GLY A 256 18.70 6.09 17.18
CA GLY A 256 18.16 5.18 18.19
C GLY A 256 16.71 4.79 17.98
N VAL A 257 16.17 5.04 16.78
CA VAL A 257 14.82 4.64 16.38
C VAL A 257 14.92 3.41 15.45
N PRO A 258 14.16 2.33 15.68
CA PRO A 258 14.05 1.23 14.72
C PRO A 258 13.66 1.71 13.33
N SER A 259 14.27 1.15 12.28
CA SER A 259 13.87 1.42 10.90
C SER A 259 13.69 0.15 10.08
N ARG A 260 12.63 0.14 9.26
CA ARG A 260 12.33 -0.95 8.33
C ARG A 260 12.14 -0.42 6.91
N GLN A 261 12.69 -1.12 5.93
CA GLN A 261 12.62 -0.70 4.54
C GLN A 261 11.31 -1.18 3.89
N LEU A 262 10.47 -0.27 3.43
CA LEU A 262 9.25 -0.63 2.69
C LEU A 262 9.46 -0.70 1.18
N HIS A 263 10.65 -0.40 0.68
CA HIS A 263 11.02 -0.61 -0.73
C HIS A 263 11.48 -2.04 -0.99
N SER A 264 12.46 -2.50 -0.21
CA SER A 264 13.14 -3.80 -0.34
C SER A 264 12.63 -4.87 0.63
N TYR A 265 11.73 -4.49 1.55
CA TYR A 265 11.25 -5.32 2.66
C TYR A 265 12.38 -5.78 3.60
N ASP A 266 13.51 -5.06 3.61
CA ASP A 266 14.76 -5.49 4.27
C ASP A 266 15.10 -6.96 3.92
N TYR A 267 14.92 -7.31 2.63
CA TYR A 267 15.18 -8.65 2.08
C TYR A 267 14.26 -9.75 2.64
N SER A 268 13.12 -9.36 3.24
CA SER A 268 12.01 -10.22 3.64
C SER A 268 10.94 -10.28 2.54
N GLY A 269 9.69 -10.43 2.93
CA GLY A 269 8.52 -10.52 2.06
C GLY A 269 8.06 -11.95 1.82
N PRO A 270 6.92 -12.13 1.14
CA PRO A 270 6.02 -11.09 0.62
C PRO A 270 5.31 -10.31 1.74
N TYR A 271 4.84 -9.09 1.47
CA TYR A 271 4.05 -8.27 2.40
C TYR A 271 2.60 -8.06 1.96
N THR A 272 2.22 -8.54 0.77
CA THR A 272 0.81 -8.55 0.34
C THR A 272 0.07 -9.79 0.81
N GLY A 273 -1.25 -9.70 0.99
CA GLY A 273 -2.15 -10.80 1.32
C GLY A 273 -2.14 -11.15 2.80
N PHE A 274 -2.91 -12.18 3.15
CA PHE A 274 -3.07 -12.66 4.52
C PHE A 274 -1.73 -13.08 5.17
N ASP A 275 -0.91 -13.86 4.45
CA ASP A 275 0.44 -14.21 4.93
C ASP A 275 1.37 -13.01 5.00
N GLY A 276 1.26 -12.09 4.05
CA GLY A 276 2.07 -10.89 4.02
C GLY A 276 1.87 -10.01 5.25
N ALA A 277 0.64 -9.91 5.74
CA ALA A 277 0.32 -9.23 6.99
C ALA A 277 1.05 -9.84 8.20
N LEU A 278 1.10 -11.18 8.30
CA LEU A 278 1.84 -11.85 9.39
C LEU A 278 3.35 -11.63 9.30
N ILE A 279 3.92 -11.70 8.09
CA ILE A 279 5.37 -11.49 7.89
C ILE A 279 5.72 -10.04 8.23
N PHE A 280 4.92 -9.08 7.77
CA PHE A 280 5.08 -7.67 8.12
C PHE A 280 4.98 -7.45 9.64
N ALA A 281 3.94 -7.98 10.29
CA ALA A 281 3.74 -7.83 11.73
C ALA A 281 4.92 -8.40 12.53
N LYS A 282 5.41 -9.59 12.16
CA LYS A 282 6.61 -10.20 12.72
C LYS A 282 7.85 -9.31 12.55
N ASP A 283 8.05 -8.75 11.36
CA ASP A 283 9.23 -7.96 11.03
C ASP A 283 9.23 -6.60 11.74
N ILE A 284 8.06 -5.95 11.87
CA ILE A 284 7.91 -4.73 12.67
C ILE A 284 8.12 -5.04 14.15
N ASP A 285 7.49 -6.09 14.69
CA ASP A 285 7.69 -6.50 16.09
C ASP A 285 9.16 -6.78 16.39
N MET A 286 9.87 -7.48 15.51
CA MET A 286 11.29 -7.76 15.68
C MET A 286 12.12 -6.46 15.73
N ALA A 287 11.77 -5.46 14.92
CA ALA A 287 12.46 -4.17 14.92
C ALA A 287 12.19 -3.36 16.20
N VAL A 288 10.92 -3.27 16.61
CA VAL A 288 10.48 -2.46 17.75
C VAL A 288 10.85 -3.12 19.09
N SER A 289 10.79 -4.45 19.16
CA SER A 289 11.05 -5.22 20.38
C SER A 289 12.53 -5.59 20.59
N THR A 290 13.43 -5.13 19.71
CA THR A 290 14.86 -5.47 19.80
C THR A 290 15.48 -4.97 21.11
N PRO A 291 16.22 -5.82 21.86
CA PRO A 291 16.85 -5.38 23.11
C PRO A 291 18.02 -4.42 22.85
N THR A 292 18.58 -4.38 21.64
CA THR A 292 19.78 -3.62 21.28
C THR A 292 19.66 -2.12 21.59
N ILE A 293 18.48 -1.54 21.42
CA ILE A 293 18.26 -0.10 21.66
C ILE A 293 18.52 0.27 23.12
N LYS A 294 18.18 -0.63 24.07
CA LYS A 294 18.43 -0.44 25.50
C LYS A 294 19.92 -0.40 25.86
N TYR A 295 20.79 -0.87 24.96
CA TYR A 295 22.23 -0.95 25.13
C TYR A 295 23.01 0.13 24.36
N MET A 296 22.33 1.06 23.66
CA MET A 296 23.02 2.14 22.95
C MET A 296 23.80 3.09 23.87
N LYS A 297 23.31 3.29 25.10
CA LYS A 297 23.99 4.11 26.10
C LYS A 297 24.91 3.23 26.96
N PRO A 298 26.24 3.39 26.87
CA PRO A 298 27.16 2.56 27.64
C PRO A 298 27.02 2.82 29.14
N PRO A 299 27.32 1.82 30.00
CA PRO A 299 27.08 1.93 31.44
C PRO A 299 27.82 3.10 32.08
N TRP A 300 29.04 3.44 31.65
CA TRP A 300 29.81 4.57 32.18
C TRP A 300 29.27 5.95 31.78
N ARG A 301 28.29 6.04 30.87
CA ARG A 301 27.58 7.29 30.55
C ARG A 301 26.18 7.36 31.16
N LYS A 302 25.69 6.28 31.79
CA LYS A 302 24.48 6.37 32.62
C LYS A 302 24.88 7.23 33.83
N LYS A 303 24.39 8.47 33.89
CA LYS A 303 24.51 9.27 35.11
C LYS A 303 23.97 8.40 36.25
N GLU A 304 24.74 8.21 37.29
CA GLU A 304 24.23 7.66 38.55
C GLU A 304 23.01 8.51 38.92
N SER A 305 21.83 7.92 38.89
CA SER A 305 20.73 8.46 39.68
C SER A 305 21.16 8.27 41.14
N GLY A 306 21.70 9.33 41.78
CA GLY A 306 21.99 9.33 43.22
C GLY A 306 20.76 8.82 44.00
N SER A 307 20.87 8.11 45.12
CA SER A 307 21.70 8.41 46.29
C SER A 307 21.81 9.90 46.58
N ASP A 308 20.66 10.59 46.59
CA ASP A 308 20.51 11.75 47.44
C ASP A 308 20.07 11.24 48.81
N ALA A 309 20.95 11.51 49.78
CA ALA A 309 20.78 11.38 51.21
C ALA A 309 19.88 12.47 51.78
#